data_AF-A0A7K2BUV9-F1
#
_entry.id   AF-A0A7K2BUV9-F1
#
_cell.length_a   1.000
_cell.length_b   1.000
_cell.length_c   1.000
_cell.angle_alpha   90.00
_cell.angle_beta   90.00
_cell.angle_gamma   90.00
#
_symmetry.space_group_name_H-M   'P 1'
#
loop_
_entity.id
_entity.type
_entity.pdbx_description
1 polymer ?
#
loop_
_entity_poly.entity_id
_entity_poly.type
_entity_poly.pdbx_seq_one_letter_code
_entity_poly.pdbx_strand_id
1 'polypeptide(L)'
;MPIPESPRFLRTAARTTKPRRLGITHVIDPGTPLAGIEALVEAHGAFVDVWKSGFGTAYVDAAIASKIELLQAHDIKACPGGTLLEAAWLQGRTEAFFDWAGGLGFDCVEVSRGATGLPAAAKRDLIVGARARGFEVFAEVGSKDPRHEAVPHEWAEEARRDIDSGASWLVAEGRESGTVGLYTADGLVRADLVDALEGAGTDAPVVYEAPRREQQAWLVNHLGANVNLANISRDEILAVEALRRGLRSDTLRTRLAAACST
;
A
#
# COMPACT_ATOMS: atom_id res chain seq x y z
N MET A 1 -12.31 14.31 24.25
CA MET A 1 -12.00 13.58 25.50
C MET A 1 -10.58 13.05 25.40
N PRO A 2 -9.78 13.04 26.48
CA PRO A 2 -8.53 12.30 26.47
C PRO A 2 -8.82 10.83 26.12
N ILE A 3 -8.06 10.28 25.18
CA ILE A 3 -8.09 8.84 24.87
C ILE A 3 -7.81 8.13 26.20
N PRO A 4 -8.69 7.22 26.68
CA PRO A 4 -8.40 6.45 27.88
C PRO A 4 -7.03 5.80 27.72
N GLU A 5 -6.19 5.81 28.76
CA GLU A 5 -4.90 5.12 28.70
C GLU A 5 -5.11 3.70 28.17
N SER A 6 -4.39 3.34 27.11
CA SER A 6 -4.49 2.01 26.51
C SER A 6 -4.27 0.95 27.59
N PRO A 7 -5.11 -0.11 27.65
CA PRO A 7 -4.99 -1.13 28.67
C PRO A 7 -3.60 -1.78 28.64
N ARG A 8 -2.95 -1.88 29.81
CA ARG A 8 -1.56 -2.40 29.95
C ARG A 8 -1.48 -3.83 30.49
N PHE A 9 -2.61 -4.55 30.53
CA PHE A 9 -2.64 -5.92 31.09
C PHE A 9 -2.05 -6.99 30.16
N LEU A 10 -1.81 -6.68 28.88
CA LEU A 10 -1.13 -7.55 27.92
C LEU A 10 0.16 -6.92 27.41
N ARG A 11 1.20 -7.73 27.24
CA ARG A 11 2.36 -7.39 26.42
C ARG A 11 2.07 -7.84 24.99
N THR A 12 1.90 -6.90 24.06
CA THR A 12 1.66 -7.19 22.64
C THR A 12 2.93 -6.96 21.82
N ALA A 13 2.97 -7.51 20.60
CA ALA A 13 4.05 -7.21 19.67
C ALA A 13 4.21 -5.69 19.46
N ALA A 14 5.46 -5.22 19.46
CA ALA A 14 5.79 -3.81 19.33
C ALA A 14 5.45 -3.28 17.92
N ARG A 15 4.87 -2.08 17.87
CA ARG A 15 4.52 -1.36 16.65
C ARG A 15 5.35 -0.11 16.50
N THR A 16 5.66 0.24 15.26
CA THR A 16 6.21 1.55 14.90
C THR A 16 5.17 2.66 15.08
N THR A 17 5.63 3.89 15.26
CA THR A 17 4.80 5.09 15.41
C THR A 17 4.83 5.95 14.14
N LYS A 18 3.79 6.76 13.92
CA LYS A 18 3.78 7.73 12.81
C LYS A 18 4.90 8.79 12.97
N PRO A 19 5.46 9.31 11.87
CA PRO A 19 5.31 8.83 10.50
C PRO A 19 6.05 7.50 10.29
N ARG A 20 5.33 6.46 9.82
CA ARG A 20 5.89 5.11 9.71
C ARG A 20 6.63 4.92 8.37
N ARG A 21 7.82 4.32 8.44
CA ARG A 21 8.52 3.74 7.26
C ARG A 21 8.43 2.22 7.19
N LEU A 22 8.12 1.59 8.33
CA LEU A 22 7.88 0.16 8.48
C LEU A 22 6.56 -0.05 9.21
N GLY A 23 5.85 -1.11 8.85
CA GLY A 23 4.57 -1.46 9.42
C GLY A 23 3.46 -0.51 9.02
N ILE A 24 3.51 0.03 7.80
CA ILE A 24 2.46 0.90 7.29
C ILE A 24 1.18 0.11 7.01
N THR A 25 0.04 0.79 7.15
CA THR A 25 -1.25 0.35 6.63
C THR A 25 -1.64 1.30 5.50
N HIS A 26 -1.63 0.75 4.28
CA HIS A 26 -2.05 1.44 3.07
C HIS A 26 -3.44 0.93 2.66
N VAL A 27 -4.46 1.76 2.89
CA VAL A 27 -5.87 1.46 2.62
C VAL A 27 -6.18 1.63 1.14
N ILE A 28 -7.07 0.80 0.59
CA ILE A 28 -7.72 1.04 -0.71
C ILE A 28 -9.18 1.41 -0.48
N ASP A 29 -9.62 2.48 -1.14
CA ASP A 29 -10.98 3.00 -1.05
C ASP A 29 -11.62 3.11 -2.45
N PRO A 30 -12.67 2.32 -2.75
CA PRO A 30 -13.35 2.35 -4.03
C PRO A 30 -14.40 3.47 -4.16
N GLY A 31 -14.56 4.35 -3.16
CA GLY A 31 -15.47 5.51 -3.27
C GLY A 31 -16.29 5.82 -2.01
N THR A 32 -15.72 5.68 -0.82
CA THR A 32 -16.40 5.96 0.45
C THR A 32 -16.78 7.44 0.54
N PRO A 33 -18.03 7.81 0.86
CA PRO A 33 -18.41 9.22 1.02
C PRO A 33 -17.56 9.94 2.07
N LEU A 34 -17.38 11.26 1.93
CA LEU A 34 -16.54 12.06 2.83
C LEU A 34 -16.84 11.83 4.32
N ALA A 35 -18.13 11.88 4.71
CA ALA A 35 -18.55 11.65 6.09
C ALA A 35 -18.22 10.22 6.60
N GLY A 36 -18.14 9.24 5.69
CA GLY A 36 -17.70 7.89 6.02
C GLY A 36 -16.19 7.82 6.29
N ILE A 37 -15.39 8.56 5.50
CA ILE A 37 -13.95 8.68 5.74
C ILE A 37 -13.71 9.40 7.08
N GLU A 38 -14.43 10.50 7.33
CA GLU A 38 -14.34 11.28 8.57
C GLU A 38 -14.53 10.40 9.81
N ALA A 39 -15.62 9.66 9.88
CA ALA A 39 -15.88 8.74 10.99
C ALA A 39 -14.77 7.68 11.17
N LEU A 40 -14.21 7.17 10.07
CA LEU A 40 -13.14 6.16 10.10
C LEU A 40 -11.81 6.75 10.56
N VAL A 41 -11.42 7.93 10.06
CA VAL A 41 -10.13 8.54 10.40
C VAL A 41 -10.14 9.10 11.83
N GLU A 42 -11.27 9.61 12.31
CA GLU A 42 -11.44 10.00 13.72
C GLU A 42 -11.27 8.79 14.66
N ALA A 43 -11.88 7.66 14.32
CA ALA A 43 -11.85 6.48 15.17
C ALA A 43 -10.54 5.69 15.07
N HIS A 44 -9.96 5.59 13.87
CA HIS A 44 -8.93 4.61 13.53
C HIS A 44 -7.74 5.17 12.75
N GLY A 45 -7.69 6.48 12.48
CA GLY A 45 -6.66 7.12 11.66
C GLY A 45 -5.22 6.96 12.17
N ALA A 46 -5.03 6.72 13.47
CA ALA A 46 -3.71 6.42 14.06
C ALA A 46 -3.06 5.14 13.49
N PHE A 47 -3.87 4.24 12.93
CA PHE A 47 -3.44 2.95 12.36
C PHE A 47 -3.35 2.96 10.82
N VAL A 48 -3.69 4.07 10.17
CA VAL A 48 -3.64 4.23 8.71
C VAL A 48 -2.53 5.20 8.36
N ASP A 49 -1.72 4.89 7.36
CA ASP A 49 -0.59 5.73 6.94
C ASP A 49 -0.79 6.30 5.53
N VAL A 50 -1.43 5.53 4.65
CA VAL A 50 -1.74 5.93 3.27
C VAL A 50 -3.18 5.54 2.92
N TRP A 51 -3.88 6.40 2.19
CA TRP A 51 -5.22 6.17 1.69
C TRP A 51 -5.24 6.30 0.17
N LYS A 52 -5.37 5.16 -0.52
CA LYS A 52 -5.45 5.10 -1.98
C LYS A 52 -6.89 5.24 -2.45
N SER A 53 -7.15 6.27 -3.25
CA SER A 53 -8.38 6.35 -4.04
C SER A 53 -8.28 5.33 -5.18
N GLY A 54 -9.03 4.24 -5.05
CA GLY A 54 -8.88 3.06 -5.90
C GLY A 54 -9.01 3.37 -7.38
N PHE A 55 -8.17 2.72 -8.20
CA PHE A 55 -8.22 2.77 -9.67
C PHE A 55 -8.32 4.19 -10.23
N GLY A 56 -9.48 4.60 -10.76
CA GLY A 56 -9.75 5.92 -11.33
C GLY A 56 -10.75 6.77 -10.54
N THR A 57 -11.12 6.37 -9.32
CA THR A 57 -12.21 6.99 -8.54
C THR A 57 -11.96 8.46 -8.24
N ALA A 58 -10.71 8.83 -7.93
CA ALA A 58 -10.34 10.22 -7.65
C ALA A 58 -10.69 11.19 -8.79
N TYR A 59 -10.76 10.71 -10.04
CA TYR A 59 -11.09 11.54 -11.19
C TYR A 59 -12.59 11.84 -11.32
N VAL A 60 -13.44 10.97 -10.78
CA VAL A 60 -14.92 11.08 -10.88
C VAL A 60 -15.58 11.51 -9.58
N ASP A 61 -14.82 11.57 -8.49
CA ASP A 61 -15.31 11.94 -7.17
C ASP A 61 -15.27 13.46 -6.97
N ALA A 62 -16.46 14.07 -6.93
CA ALA A 62 -16.61 15.51 -6.71
C ALA A 62 -16.12 15.98 -5.32
N ALA A 63 -15.99 15.07 -4.35
CA ALA A 63 -15.52 15.39 -3.00
C ALA A 63 -14.01 15.15 -2.80
N ILE A 64 -13.27 14.79 -3.85
CA ILE A 64 -11.87 14.34 -3.73
C ILE A 64 -10.97 15.36 -3.00
N ALA A 65 -11.12 16.65 -3.30
CA ALA A 65 -10.33 17.70 -2.64
C ALA A 65 -10.56 17.73 -1.12
N SER A 66 -11.82 17.69 -0.68
CA SER A 66 -12.16 17.66 0.74
C SER A 66 -11.70 16.38 1.43
N LYS A 67 -11.68 15.25 0.72
CA LYS A 67 -11.15 13.99 1.25
C LYS A 67 -9.64 14.06 1.48
N ILE A 68 -8.90 14.64 0.54
CA ILE A 68 -7.44 14.81 0.67
C ILE A 68 -7.14 15.71 1.87
N GLU A 69 -7.82 16.85 1.99
CA GLU A 69 -7.66 17.77 3.12
C GLU A 69 -7.93 17.08 4.47
N LEU A 70 -9.03 16.31 4.56
CA LEU A 70 -9.36 15.53 5.75
C LEU A 70 -8.26 14.49 6.08
N LEU A 71 -7.76 13.75 5.09
CA LEU A 71 -6.72 12.75 5.30
C LEU A 71 -5.42 13.38 5.82
N GLN A 72 -5.01 14.49 5.22
CA GLN A 72 -3.81 15.23 5.61
C GLN A 72 -3.91 15.81 7.03
N ALA A 73 -5.10 16.29 7.43
CA ALA A 73 -5.35 16.74 8.80
C ALA A 73 -5.17 15.63 9.85
N HIS A 74 -5.16 14.34 9.44
CA HIS A 74 -4.94 13.17 10.29
C HIS A 74 -3.58 12.49 10.08
N ASP A 75 -2.62 13.18 9.44
CA ASP A 75 -1.31 12.63 9.07
C ASP A 75 -1.44 11.34 8.24
N ILE A 76 -2.39 11.30 7.30
CA ILE A 76 -2.59 10.20 6.35
C ILE A 76 -2.31 10.72 4.95
N LYS A 77 -1.39 10.06 4.25
CA LYS A 77 -1.03 10.44 2.89
C LYS A 77 -2.13 10.05 1.92
N ALA A 78 -2.54 10.96 1.04
CA ALA A 78 -3.44 10.65 -0.05
C ALA A 78 -2.66 10.14 -1.26
N CYS A 79 -3.18 9.11 -1.93
CA CYS A 79 -2.59 8.54 -3.14
C CYS A 79 -3.69 8.28 -4.20
N PRO A 80 -3.57 8.74 -5.45
CA PRO A 80 -4.43 8.28 -6.54
C PRO A 80 -4.00 6.88 -7.00
N GLY A 81 -4.95 6.07 -7.45
CA GLY A 81 -4.65 4.74 -7.99
C GLY A 81 -3.82 4.78 -9.27
N GLY A 82 -2.90 3.83 -9.44
CA GLY A 82 -1.97 3.78 -10.57
C GLY A 82 -2.67 3.59 -11.91
N THR A 83 -3.85 2.96 -11.91
CA THR A 83 -4.70 2.83 -13.11
C THR A 83 -5.12 4.19 -13.68
N LEU A 84 -5.30 5.23 -12.84
CA LEU A 84 -5.59 6.58 -13.31
C LEU A 84 -4.39 7.19 -14.05
N LEU A 85 -3.18 7.01 -13.52
CA LEU A 85 -1.96 7.46 -14.19
C LEU A 85 -1.72 6.69 -15.49
N GLU A 86 -1.96 5.38 -15.51
CA GLU A 86 -1.89 4.58 -16.74
C GLU A 86 -2.90 5.08 -17.80
N ALA A 87 -4.13 5.43 -17.39
CA ALA A 87 -5.11 6.02 -18.30
C ALA A 87 -4.65 7.38 -18.84
N ALA A 88 -4.04 8.22 -18.01
CA ALA A 88 -3.45 9.49 -18.44
C ALA A 88 -2.28 9.26 -19.42
N TRP A 89 -1.42 8.27 -19.17
CA TRP A 89 -0.34 7.88 -20.09
C TRP A 89 -0.86 7.42 -21.45
N LEU A 90 -1.87 6.56 -21.46
CA LEU A 90 -2.47 6.04 -22.69
C LEU A 90 -3.01 7.17 -23.60
N GLN A 91 -3.40 8.30 -23.00
CA GLN A 91 -3.92 9.47 -23.70
C GLN A 91 -2.87 10.59 -23.93
N GLY A 92 -1.61 10.38 -23.52
CA GLY A 92 -0.57 11.41 -23.59
C GLY A 92 -0.84 12.62 -22.68
N ARG A 93 -1.46 12.40 -21.51
CA ARG A 93 -1.90 13.42 -20.54
C ARG A 93 -1.24 13.30 -19.17
N THR A 94 -0.07 12.68 -19.08
CA THR A 94 0.65 12.46 -17.80
C THR A 94 1.02 13.77 -17.10
N GLU A 95 1.46 14.76 -17.85
CA GLU A 95 1.79 16.09 -17.30
C GLU A 95 0.54 16.73 -16.67
N ALA A 96 -0.60 16.70 -17.37
CA ALA A 96 -1.86 17.21 -16.84
C ALA A 96 -2.35 16.41 -15.62
N PHE A 97 -2.11 15.10 -15.57
CA PHE A 97 -2.37 14.29 -14.38
C PHE A 97 -1.53 14.75 -13.20
N PHE A 98 -0.23 14.98 -13.39
CA PHE A 98 0.64 15.41 -12.29
C PHE A 98 0.30 16.82 -11.80
N ASP A 99 -0.01 17.74 -12.71
CA ASP A 99 -0.44 19.09 -12.35
C ASP A 99 -1.76 19.06 -11.58
N TRP A 100 -2.72 18.23 -12.01
CA TRP A 100 -3.97 18.00 -11.30
C TRP A 100 -3.76 17.38 -9.92
N ALA A 101 -2.95 16.32 -9.83
CA ALA A 101 -2.70 15.62 -8.57
C ALA A 101 -1.99 16.52 -7.56
N GLY A 102 -1.01 17.31 -8.02
CA GLY A 102 -0.30 18.28 -7.19
C GLY A 102 -1.19 19.45 -6.78
N GLY A 103 -2.03 19.95 -7.70
CA GLY A 103 -2.98 21.02 -7.42
C GLY A 103 -4.06 20.63 -6.40
N LEU A 104 -4.42 19.36 -6.32
CA LEU A 104 -5.32 18.82 -5.29
C LEU A 104 -4.61 18.50 -3.96
N GLY A 105 -3.27 18.50 -3.93
CA GLY A 105 -2.49 18.22 -2.74
C GLY A 105 -2.28 16.73 -2.46
N PHE A 106 -2.33 15.83 -3.45
CA PHE A 106 -1.90 14.45 -3.23
C PHE A 106 -0.43 14.38 -2.78
N ASP A 107 -0.14 13.66 -1.70
CA ASP A 107 1.23 13.50 -1.18
C ASP A 107 2.04 12.49 -2.02
N CYS A 108 1.33 11.54 -2.61
CA CYS A 108 1.91 10.38 -3.29
C CYS A 108 1.28 10.16 -4.66
N VAL A 109 1.98 9.44 -5.52
CA VAL A 109 1.42 8.83 -6.72
C VAL A 109 1.81 7.37 -6.82
N GLU A 110 0.87 6.53 -7.26
CA GLU A 110 1.13 5.15 -7.62
C GLU A 110 1.49 5.08 -9.11
N VAL A 111 2.61 4.43 -9.43
CA VAL A 111 3.06 4.20 -10.80
C VAL A 111 3.04 2.70 -11.08
N SER A 112 2.02 2.26 -11.82
CA SER A 112 1.82 0.87 -12.24
C SER A 112 1.94 0.72 -13.76
N ARG A 113 2.01 -0.52 -14.24
CA ARG A 113 2.04 -0.83 -15.69
C ARG A 113 1.15 -2.00 -16.09
N GLY A 114 0.18 -2.36 -15.25
CA GLY A 114 -0.56 -3.62 -15.37
C GLY A 114 -1.85 -3.55 -16.20
N ALA A 115 -2.34 -2.35 -16.56
CA ALA A 115 -3.62 -2.18 -17.27
C ALA A 115 -3.46 -1.83 -18.75
N THR A 116 -2.38 -1.16 -19.14
CA THR A 116 -2.28 -0.48 -20.45
C THR A 116 -1.16 -0.96 -21.36
N GLY A 117 -0.36 -1.94 -20.92
CA GLY A 117 0.83 -2.37 -21.65
C GLY A 117 1.98 -1.35 -21.62
N LEU A 118 1.94 -0.40 -20.70
CA LEU A 118 2.99 0.60 -20.45
C LEU A 118 4.39 -0.07 -20.45
N PRO A 119 5.32 0.33 -21.33
CA PRO A 119 6.66 -0.24 -21.35
C PRO A 119 7.44 0.07 -20.07
N ALA A 120 8.33 -0.82 -19.65
CA ALA A 120 9.13 -0.64 -18.44
C ALA A 120 9.95 0.66 -18.45
N ALA A 121 10.43 1.09 -19.62
CA ALA A 121 11.14 2.37 -19.77
C ALA A 121 10.23 3.57 -19.48
N ALA A 122 9.03 3.58 -20.07
CA ALA A 122 8.06 4.65 -19.84
C ALA A 122 7.60 4.68 -18.38
N LYS A 123 7.44 3.52 -17.70
CA LYS A 123 7.19 3.47 -16.26
C LYS A 123 8.26 4.22 -15.46
N ARG A 124 9.55 4.00 -15.76
CA ARG A 124 10.65 4.70 -15.10
C ARG A 124 10.65 6.19 -15.37
N ASP A 125 10.35 6.61 -16.60
CA ASP A 125 10.20 8.03 -16.94
C ASP A 125 9.09 8.70 -16.11
N LEU A 126 7.98 7.98 -15.85
CA LEU A 126 6.91 8.45 -14.96
C LEU A 126 7.36 8.55 -13.50
N ILE A 127 8.14 7.58 -13.00
CA ILE A 127 8.71 7.64 -11.65
C ILE A 127 9.58 8.89 -11.52
N VAL A 128 10.51 9.12 -12.45
CA VAL A 128 11.38 10.30 -12.46
C VAL A 128 10.56 11.60 -12.53
N GLY A 129 9.56 11.65 -13.42
CA GLY A 129 8.69 12.81 -13.61
C GLY A 129 7.82 13.14 -12.39
N ALA A 130 7.39 12.12 -11.65
CA ALA A 130 6.68 12.28 -10.38
C ALA A 130 7.61 12.78 -9.27
N ARG A 131 8.81 12.20 -9.15
CA ARG A 131 9.81 12.64 -8.17
C ARG A 131 10.26 14.08 -8.38
N ALA A 132 10.45 14.50 -9.63
CA ALA A 132 10.79 15.88 -9.98
C ALA A 132 9.73 16.90 -9.52
N ARG A 133 8.49 16.44 -9.28
CA ARG A 133 7.37 17.26 -8.78
C ARG A 133 7.14 17.14 -7.28
N GLY A 134 8.00 16.38 -6.57
CA GLY A 134 7.97 16.26 -5.12
C GLY A 134 7.07 15.15 -4.56
N PHE A 135 6.43 14.33 -5.40
CA PHE A 135 5.61 13.21 -4.92
C PHE A 135 6.48 12.11 -4.29
N GLU A 136 5.97 11.46 -3.25
CA GLU A 136 6.39 10.10 -2.93
C GLU A 136 5.83 9.13 -3.98
N VAL A 137 6.65 8.19 -4.44
CA VAL A 137 6.27 7.28 -5.52
C VAL A 137 6.12 5.86 -4.98
N PHE A 138 4.92 5.31 -5.12
CA PHE A 138 4.62 3.89 -4.93
C PHE A 138 4.73 3.19 -6.29
N ALA A 139 5.87 2.55 -6.56
CA ALA A 139 6.09 1.85 -7.82
C ALA A 139 5.62 0.39 -7.71
N GLU A 140 4.59 0.03 -8.48
CA GLU A 140 4.00 -1.31 -8.44
C GLU A 140 4.78 -2.28 -9.33
N VAL A 141 5.33 -3.34 -8.73
CA VAL A 141 6.10 -4.39 -9.41
C VAL A 141 5.23 -5.63 -9.61
N GLY A 142 5.29 -6.19 -10.81
CA GLY A 142 4.59 -7.41 -11.18
C GLY A 142 3.61 -7.22 -12.33
N SER A 143 2.85 -8.28 -12.61
CA SER A 143 1.87 -8.30 -13.70
C SER A 143 0.47 -8.61 -13.18
N LYS A 144 -0.48 -7.87 -13.74
CA LYS A 144 -1.92 -8.05 -13.55
C LYS A 144 -2.49 -9.14 -14.46
N ASP A 145 -1.73 -9.67 -15.40
CA ASP A 145 -2.16 -10.71 -16.35
C ASP A 145 -1.91 -12.11 -15.77
N PRO A 146 -2.95 -12.94 -15.51
CA PRO A 146 -2.78 -14.29 -14.99
C PRO A 146 -2.04 -15.23 -15.94
N ARG A 147 -1.88 -14.86 -17.22
CA ARG A 147 -1.11 -15.62 -18.21
C ARG A 147 0.38 -15.31 -18.17
N HIS A 148 0.76 -14.20 -17.54
CA HIS A 148 2.17 -13.85 -17.38
C HIS A 148 2.73 -14.60 -16.17
N GLU A 149 3.80 -15.34 -16.39
CA GLU A 149 4.46 -16.05 -15.32
C GLU A 149 5.10 -15.06 -14.34
N ALA A 150 4.84 -15.22 -13.05
CA ALA A 150 5.44 -14.38 -12.02
C ALA A 150 6.82 -14.97 -11.66
N VAL A 151 7.86 -14.43 -12.29
CA VAL A 151 9.23 -14.94 -12.15
C VAL A 151 10.01 -14.11 -11.11
N PRO A 152 10.52 -14.71 -10.01
CA PRO A 152 11.13 -13.96 -8.91
C PRO A 152 12.29 -13.04 -9.30
N HIS A 153 13.22 -13.52 -10.14
CA HIS A 153 14.37 -12.71 -10.54
C HIS A 153 13.98 -11.51 -11.41
N GLU A 154 12.92 -11.62 -12.21
CA GLU A 154 12.42 -10.52 -13.04
C GLU A 154 11.78 -9.43 -12.17
N TRP A 155 11.02 -9.82 -11.15
CA TRP A 155 10.44 -8.89 -10.18
C TRP A 155 11.52 -8.15 -9.39
N ALA A 156 12.55 -8.87 -8.92
CA ALA A 156 13.68 -8.26 -8.22
C ALA A 156 14.50 -7.30 -9.11
N GLU A 157 14.63 -7.60 -10.41
CA GLU A 157 15.24 -6.70 -11.40
C GLU A 157 14.39 -5.45 -11.66
N GLU A 158 13.06 -5.60 -11.83
CA GLU A 158 12.15 -4.47 -12.00
C GLU A 158 12.16 -3.57 -10.76
N ALA A 159 12.06 -4.16 -9.56
CA ALA A 159 12.16 -3.45 -8.28
C ALA A 159 13.44 -2.61 -8.16
N ARG A 160 14.61 -3.18 -8.49
CA ARG A 160 15.88 -2.46 -8.49
C ARG A 160 15.88 -1.26 -9.43
N ARG A 161 15.35 -1.44 -10.64
CA ARG A 161 15.29 -0.36 -11.64
C ARG A 161 14.31 0.74 -11.24
N ASP A 162 13.22 0.39 -10.56
CA ASP A 162 12.27 1.36 -10.01
C ASP A 162 12.90 2.15 -8.85
N ILE A 163 13.66 1.49 -7.97
CA ILE A 163 14.47 2.14 -6.92
C ILE A 163 15.46 3.12 -7.56
N ASP A 164 16.24 2.68 -8.54
CA ASP A 164 17.22 3.51 -9.25
C ASP A 164 16.59 4.74 -9.93
N SER A 165 15.30 4.63 -10.31
CA SER A 165 14.52 5.72 -10.91
C SER A 165 13.92 6.67 -9.87
N GLY A 166 14.03 6.35 -8.58
CA GLY A 166 13.60 7.18 -7.47
C GLY A 166 12.30 6.74 -6.79
N ALA A 167 11.86 5.48 -6.95
CA ALA A 167 10.74 4.95 -6.20
C ALA A 167 10.93 5.15 -4.69
N SER A 168 9.89 5.62 -4.00
CA SER A 168 9.89 5.79 -2.54
C SER A 168 9.48 4.51 -1.82
N TRP A 169 8.63 3.72 -2.48
CA TRP A 169 8.06 2.47 -2.02
C TRP A 169 7.93 1.52 -3.21
N LEU A 170 8.14 0.22 -2.96
CA LEU A 170 7.84 -0.83 -3.93
C LEU A 170 6.52 -1.49 -3.54
N VAL A 171 5.54 -1.52 -4.43
CA VAL A 171 4.26 -2.21 -4.19
C VAL A 171 4.32 -3.58 -4.87
N ALA A 172 4.20 -4.65 -4.10
CA ALA A 172 4.11 -6.00 -4.66
C ALA A 172 2.66 -6.28 -5.11
N GLU A 173 2.46 -6.40 -6.42
CA GLU A 173 1.13 -6.52 -7.05
C GLU A 173 0.41 -7.80 -6.62
N GLY A 174 -0.84 -7.66 -6.16
CA GLY A 174 -1.75 -8.75 -5.85
C GLY A 174 -3.18 -8.56 -6.39
N ARG A 175 -3.48 -7.39 -6.96
CA ARG A 175 -4.82 -6.84 -7.23
C ARG A 175 -5.67 -6.73 -5.97
N GLU A 176 -6.80 -6.06 -6.09
CA GLU A 176 -7.86 -6.07 -5.06
C GLU A 176 -8.41 -7.49 -4.78
N SER A 177 -8.35 -8.39 -5.77
CA SER A 177 -8.85 -9.77 -5.60
C SER A 177 -7.91 -10.65 -4.77
N GLY A 178 -6.60 -10.36 -4.76
CA GLY A 178 -5.60 -11.20 -4.11
C GLY A 178 -5.44 -12.58 -4.77
N THR A 179 -5.49 -12.68 -6.10
CA THR A 179 -5.49 -13.97 -6.84
C THR A 179 -4.56 -14.00 -8.04
N VAL A 180 -3.65 -13.03 -8.14
CA VAL A 180 -2.68 -12.90 -9.23
C VAL A 180 -1.39 -12.29 -8.67
N GLY A 181 -0.33 -12.24 -9.49
CA GLY A 181 0.94 -11.63 -9.11
C GLY A 181 1.55 -12.39 -7.94
N LEU A 182 1.65 -11.71 -6.78
CA LEU A 182 2.14 -12.27 -5.51
C LEU A 182 1.36 -13.50 -5.04
N TYR A 183 0.15 -13.70 -5.56
CA TYR A 183 -0.73 -14.78 -5.16
C TYR A 183 -0.96 -15.79 -6.29
N THR A 184 -1.24 -17.04 -5.91
CA THR A 184 -1.82 -18.04 -6.81
C THR A 184 -3.30 -17.74 -7.07
N ALA A 185 -3.93 -18.44 -8.01
CA ALA A 185 -5.36 -18.29 -8.29
C ALA A 185 -6.24 -18.56 -7.05
N ASP A 186 -5.80 -19.45 -6.17
CA ASP A 186 -6.47 -19.78 -4.90
C ASP A 186 -6.19 -18.77 -3.78
N GLY A 187 -5.34 -17.77 -4.04
CA GLY A 187 -4.97 -16.72 -3.10
C GLY A 187 -3.83 -17.07 -2.15
N LEU A 188 -3.11 -18.18 -2.39
CA LEU A 188 -1.93 -18.56 -1.62
C LEU A 188 -0.75 -17.66 -1.98
N VAL A 189 0.04 -17.29 -0.97
CA VAL A 189 1.22 -16.43 -1.14
C VAL A 189 2.34 -17.20 -1.83
N ARG A 190 2.95 -16.59 -2.86
CA ARG A 190 4.17 -17.07 -3.51
C ARG A 190 5.39 -16.59 -2.72
N ALA A 191 5.86 -17.43 -1.81
CA ALA A 191 6.93 -17.07 -0.86
C ALA A 191 8.26 -16.72 -1.56
N ASP A 192 8.56 -17.37 -2.68
CA ASP A 192 9.74 -17.10 -3.51
C ASP A 192 9.75 -15.67 -4.10
N LEU A 193 8.59 -15.12 -4.45
CA LEU A 193 8.46 -13.72 -4.86
C LEU A 193 8.68 -12.76 -3.69
N VAL A 194 8.18 -13.10 -2.49
CA VAL A 194 8.40 -12.31 -1.28
C VAL A 194 9.91 -12.26 -0.97
N ASP A 195 10.57 -13.41 -0.93
CA ASP A 195 12.00 -13.52 -0.66
C ASP A 195 12.84 -12.75 -1.69
N ALA A 196 12.46 -12.81 -2.97
CA ALA A 196 13.15 -12.09 -4.02
C ALA A 196 13.02 -10.56 -3.91
N LEU A 197 11.84 -10.06 -3.52
CA LEU A 197 11.60 -8.63 -3.32
C LEU A 197 12.33 -8.09 -2.09
N GLU A 198 12.36 -8.83 -0.99
CA GLU A 198 13.16 -8.46 0.20
C GLU A 198 14.66 -8.37 -0.13
N GLY A 199 15.13 -9.13 -1.13
CA GLY A 199 16.50 -9.08 -1.63
C GLY A 199 16.80 -7.97 -2.66
N ALA A 200 15.80 -7.20 -3.11
CA ALA A 200 15.98 -6.25 -4.21
C ALA A 200 16.70 -4.95 -3.80
N GLY A 201 16.63 -4.55 -2.53
CA GLY A 201 17.29 -3.33 -2.04
C GLY A 201 16.57 -2.73 -0.83
N THR A 202 17.22 -1.80 -0.13
CA THR A 202 16.69 -1.23 1.13
C THR A 202 16.26 0.24 1.04
N ASP A 203 16.55 0.93 -0.07
CA ASP A 203 16.25 2.35 -0.24
C ASP A 203 14.75 2.63 -0.33
N ALA A 204 13.99 1.72 -0.95
CA ALA A 204 12.53 1.72 -0.98
C ALA A 204 11.97 0.45 -0.32
N PRO A 205 11.33 0.54 0.85
CA PRO A 205 10.76 -0.63 1.50
C PRO A 205 9.57 -1.18 0.70
N VAL A 206 9.44 -2.50 0.68
CA VAL A 206 8.36 -3.20 0.00
C VAL A 206 7.06 -3.05 0.79
N VAL A 207 5.94 -2.90 0.08
CA VAL A 207 4.57 -2.81 0.56
C VAL A 207 3.78 -3.89 -0.16
N TYR A 208 3.28 -4.87 0.59
CA TYR A 208 2.62 -6.04 0.01
C TYR A 208 1.11 -5.80 -0.07
N GLU A 209 0.52 -5.82 -1.26
CA GLU A 209 -0.94 -5.81 -1.38
C GLU A 209 -1.51 -7.07 -0.74
N ALA A 210 -2.38 -6.94 0.27
CA ALA A 210 -2.90 -8.07 1.04
C ALA A 210 -4.41 -7.88 1.34
N PRO A 211 -5.26 -7.91 0.31
CA PRO A 211 -6.70 -7.66 0.47
C PRO A 211 -7.43 -8.75 1.29
N ARG A 212 -6.84 -9.94 1.44
CA ARG A 212 -7.45 -11.06 2.18
C ARG A 212 -6.81 -11.28 3.55
N ARG A 213 -7.63 -11.71 4.51
CA ARG A 213 -7.22 -11.96 5.90
C ARG A 213 -6.11 -12.99 6.02
N GLU A 214 -6.14 -14.04 5.21
CA GLU A 214 -5.17 -15.11 5.19
C GLU A 214 -3.81 -14.61 4.67
N GLN A 215 -3.82 -13.70 3.70
CA GLN A 215 -2.62 -13.07 3.14
C GLN A 215 -1.97 -12.14 4.15
N GLN A 216 -2.79 -11.29 4.80
CA GLN A 216 -2.34 -10.44 5.91
C GLN A 216 -1.69 -11.29 7.01
N ALA A 217 -2.34 -12.39 7.42
CA ALA A 217 -1.83 -13.28 8.46
C ALA A 217 -0.53 -13.96 8.06
N TRP A 218 -0.43 -14.45 6.82
CA TRP A 218 0.79 -15.06 6.30
C TRP A 218 1.96 -14.06 6.33
N LEU A 219 1.76 -12.86 5.79
CA LEU A 219 2.80 -11.81 5.73
C LEU A 219 3.22 -11.35 7.13
N VAL A 220 2.28 -11.16 8.06
CA VAL A 220 2.60 -10.81 9.45
C VAL A 220 3.34 -11.95 10.16
N ASN A 221 3.01 -13.21 9.89
CA ASN A 221 3.72 -14.36 10.46
C ASN A 221 5.11 -14.55 9.86
N HIS A 222 5.29 -14.28 8.57
CA HIS A 222 6.54 -14.46 7.87
C HIS A 222 7.52 -13.30 8.10
N LEU A 223 7.07 -12.06 7.87
CA LEU A 223 7.93 -10.85 7.86
C LEU A 223 7.88 -10.03 9.15
N GLY A 224 6.88 -10.25 10.02
CA GLY A 224 6.79 -9.56 11.31
C GLY A 224 5.59 -8.61 11.45
N ALA A 225 5.36 -8.17 12.68
CA ALA A 225 4.27 -7.23 13.03
C ALA A 225 4.38 -5.89 12.29
N ASN A 226 5.57 -5.52 11.82
CA ASN A 226 5.85 -4.28 11.10
C ASN A 226 6.11 -4.51 9.60
N VAL A 227 5.55 -5.57 9.00
CA VAL A 227 5.45 -5.68 7.54
C VAL A 227 4.57 -4.58 6.96
N ASN A 228 4.92 -3.98 5.82
CA ASN A 228 4.06 -2.99 5.17
C ASN A 228 2.96 -3.68 4.36
N LEU A 229 1.70 -3.27 4.55
CA LEU A 229 0.56 -3.88 3.86
C LEU A 229 -0.23 -2.82 3.08
N ALA A 230 -0.56 -3.14 1.82
CA ALA A 230 -1.42 -2.37 0.94
C ALA A 230 -2.73 -3.10 0.62
N ASN A 231 -3.64 -2.40 -0.05
CA ASN A 231 -5.00 -2.86 -0.32
C ASN A 231 -5.75 -3.38 0.91
N ILE A 232 -5.46 -2.80 2.08
CA ILE A 232 -6.25 -3.10 3.27
C ILE A 232 -7.62 -2.44 3.10
N SER A 233 -8.68 -3.23 3.23
CA SER A 233 -10.04 -2.68 3.24
C SER A 233 -10.19 -1.73 4.42
N ARG A 234 -10.86 -0.60 4.20
CA ARG A 234 -11.23 0.37 5.25
C ARG A 234 -11.98 -0.30 6.42
N ASP A 235 -12.67 -1.40 6.16
CA ASP A 235 -13.44 -2.16 7.16
C ASP A 235 -12.54 -3.09 8.01
N GLU A 236 -11.26 -3.24 7.65
CA GLU A 236 -10.31 -4.14 8.31
C GLU A 236 -9.17 -3.44 9.05
N ILE A 237 -9.17 -2.10 9.12
CA ILE A 237 -8.09 -1.31 9.75
C ILE A 237 -7.76 -1.83 11.16
N LEU A 238 -8.77 -1.97 12.02
CA LEU A 238 -8.59 -2.44 13.40
C LEU A 238 -8.25 -3.94 13.46
N ALA A 239 -8.79 -4.73 12.53
CA ALA A 239 -8.53 -6.17 12.44
C ALA A 239 -7.07 -6.45 12.08
N VAL A 240 -6.48 -5.65 11.19
CA VAL A 240 -5.05 -5.72 10.85
C VAL A 240 -4.19 -5.28 12.03
N GLU A 241 -4.54 -4.20 12.73
CA GLU A 241 -3.76 -3.80 13.92
C GLU A 241 -3.82 -4.86 15.03
N ALA A 242 -4.97 -5.49 15.25
CA ALA A 242 -5.10 -6.61 16.19
C ALA A 242 -4.26 -7.82 15.76
N LEU A 243 -4.26 -8.15 14.46
CA LEU A 243 -3.40 -9.18 13.89
C LEU A 243 -1.92 -8.87 14.13
N ARG A 244 -1.46 -7.64 13.86
CA ARG A 244 -0.06 -7.24 14.08
C ARG A 244 0.34 -7.36 15.55
N ARG A 245 -0.58 -7.08 16.48
CA ARG A 245 -0.36 -7.17 17.92
C ARG A 245 -0.41 -8.59 18.49
N GLY A 246 -0.74 -9.59 17.68
CA GLY A 246 -0.91 -10.97 18.14
C GLY A 246 -2.25 -11.20 18.87
N LEU A 247 -3.25 -10.34 18.64
CA LEU A 247 -4.56 -10.41 19.28
C LEU A 247 -5.64 -11.07 18.40
N ARG A 248 -5.22 -11.62 17.25
CA ARG A 248 -6.06 -12.44 16.36
C ARG A 248 -5.53 -13.87 16.37
N SER A 249 -6.40 -14.87 16.26
CA SER A 249 -6.03 -16.29 16.35
C SER A 249 -4.86 -16.69 15.44
N ASP A 250 -4.78 -16.09 14.26
CA ASP A 250 -3.76 -16.39 13.24
C ASP A 250 -2.32 -16.03 13.66
N THR A 251 -2.17 -15.12 14.62
CA THR A 251 -0.86 -14.60 15.09
C THR A 251 -0.68 -14.71 16.60
N LEU A 252 -1.70 -15.21 17.32
CA LEU A 252 -1.67 -15.33 18.78
C LEU A 252 -0.44 -16.11 19.27
N ARG A 253 -0.15 -17.26 18.65
CA ARG A 253 0.96 -18.12 19.06
C ARG A 253 2.33 -17.63 18.60
N THR A 254 2.40 -16.95 17.47
CA THR A 254 3.67 -16.51 16.85
C THR A 254 4.11 -15.14 17.34
N ARG A 255 3.16 -14.24 17.66
CA ARG A 255 3.44 -12.84 18.01
C ARG A 255 3.23 -12.51 19.47
N LEU A 256 2.13 -12.97 20.08
CA LEU A 256 1.91 -12.71 21.51
C LEU A 256 2.86 -13.53 22.38
N ALA A 257 3.10 -14.81 22.04
CA ALA A 257 4.06 -15.64 22.78
C ALA A 257 5.51 -15.14 22.66
N ALA A 258 5.88 -14.56 21.50
CA ALA A 258 7.18 -13.94 21.32
C ALA A 258 7.34 -12.69 22.21
N ALA A 259 6.30 -11.85 22.33
CA ALA A 259 6.29 -10.67 23.19
C ALA A 259 6.34 -10.98 24.70
N CYS A 260 5.97 -12.21 25.10
CA CYS A 260 6.10 -12.68 26.49
C CYS A 260 7.52 -13.18 26.83
N SER A 261 8.35 -13.48 25.81
CA SER A 261 9.69 -14.06 25.99
C SER A 261 10.81 -13.01 25.99
N THR A 262 10.47 -11.74 25.81
CA THR A 262 11.35 -10.56 25.83
C THR A 262 11.00 -9.64 27.00
#